data_AF-A0A856MQH1-F1
#
_entry.id   AF-A0A856MQH1-F1
#
_cell.length_a   1.000
_cell.length_b   1.000
_cell.length_c   1.000
_cell.angle_alpha   90.00
_cell.angle_beta   90.00
_cell.angle_gamma   90.00
#
_symmetry.space_group_name_H-M   'P 1'
#
loop_
_entity.id
_entity.type
_entity.pdbx_description
1 polymer ?
#
loop_
_entity_poly.entity_id
_entity_poly.type
_entity_poly.pdbx_seq_one_letter_code
_entity_poly.pdbx_strand_id
1 'polypeptide(L)'
;MSAANCQVIGTGHKAIAVEGLVQRIALKNDLTRRLQTATLRQRVALYAQAGIWQDAVTTLGELRRAKLRDTTLAADWKNLLESVGLEDIATEAIASCCTL
;
A
#
# COMPACT_ATOMS: atom_id res chain seq x y z
N MET A 1 20.79 -15.73 8.01
CA MET A 1 20.37 -14.33 8.24
C MET A 1 21.25 -13.48 7.34
N SER A 2 20.72 -12.91 6.25
CA SER A 2 21.53 -12.11 5.32
C SER A 2 21.25 -10.64 5.60
N ALA A 3 22.26 -9.92 6.08
CA ALA A 3 22.22 -8.48 6.26
C ALA A 3 22.53 -7.81 4.92
N ALA A 4 21.60 -7.04 4.38
CA ALA A 4 21.89 -6.11 3.30
C ALA A 4 22.54 -4.87 3.93
N ASN A 5 23.85 -4.71 3.75
CA ASN A 5 24.59 -3.52 4.17
C ASN A 5 24.40 -2.42 3.13
N CYS A 6 23.51 -1.46 3.39
CA CYS A 6 23.42 -0.22 2.62
C CYS A 6 24.37 0.81 3.23
N GLN A 7 25.53 1.00 2.62
CA GLN A 7 26.48 2.01 3.04
C GLN A 7 26.12 3.35 2.39
N VAL A 8 25.65 4.30 3.20
CA VAL A 8 25.36 5.68 2.76
C VAL A 8 26.66 6.46 2.74
N ILE A 9 27.20 6.71 1.54
CA ILE A 9 28.30 7.65 1.32
C ILE A 9 27.68 9.01 0.98
N GLY A 10 27.67 9.92 1.96
CA GLY A 10 27.18 11.30 1.78
C GLY A 10 28.22 12.33 2.20
N THR A 11 28.81 13.02 1.23
CA THR A 11 29.65 14.20 1.44
C THR A 11 28.80 15.48 1.36
N GLY A 12 28.81 16.27 2.45
CA GLY A 12 28.87 17.73 2.35
C GLY A 12 27.62 18.59 2.07
N HIS A 13 26.40 18.06 2.08
CA HIS A 13 25.18 18.85 2.24
C HIS A 13 24.37 18.25 3.38
N LYS A 14 23.52 19.01 4.09
CA LYS A 14 22.71 18.49 5.20
C LYS A 14 21.86 17.32 4.70
N ALA A 15 22.41 16.11 4.80
CA ALA A 15 21.82 14.92 4.24
C ALA A 15 20.65 14.58 5.13
N ILE A 16 19.44 14.81 4.63
CA ILE A 16 18.24 14.24 5.24
C ILE A 16 18.37 12.74 5.01
N ALA A 17 18.95 12.04 5.99
CA ALA A 17 18.97 10.60 6.02
C ALA A 17 17.65 10.14 6.65
N VAL A 18 16.90 9.35 5.89
CA VAL A 18 15.71 8.65 6.38
C VAL A 18 16.06 7.17 6.48
N GLU A 19 15.68 6.55 7.59
CA GLU A 19 15.84 5.11 7.78
C GLU A 19 14.51 4.42 7.50
N GLY A 20 14.57 3.32 6.75
CA GLY A 20 13.41 2.48 6.43
C GLY A 20 13.68 1.03 6.78
N LEU A 21 12.70 0.36 7.38
CA LEU A 21 12.77 -1.07 7.68
C LEU A 21 11.96 -1.86 6.66
N VAL A 22 12.53 -2.96 6.15
CA VAL A 22 11.82 -3.91 5.29
C VAL A 22 11.51 -5.16 6.11
N GLN A 23 10.22 -5.44 6.30
CA GLN A 23 9.74 -6.66 6.93
C GLN A 23 9.06 -7.55 5.90
N ARG A 24 9.48 -8.82 5.82
CA ARG A 24 8.78 -9.84 5.03
C ARG A 24 7.75 -10.53 5.91
N ILE A 25 6.49 -10.47 5.51
CA ILE A 25 5.38 -11.13 6.20
C ILE A 25 5.11 -12.47 5.50
N ALA A 26 5.33 -13.59 6.21
CA ALA A 26 4.95 -14.90 5.68
C ALA A 26 3.43 -15.06 5.70
N LEU A 27 2.83 -15.34 4.54
CA LEU A 27 1.40 -15.57 4.45
C LEU A 27 1.04 -16.87 5.18
N LYS A 28 0.07 -16.78 6.11
CA LYS A 28 -0.53 -17.96 6.72
C LYS A 28 -1.26 -18.78 5.65
N ASN A 29 -1.23 -20.10 5.76
CA ASN A 29 -1.87 -21.01 4.78
C ASN A 29 -3.37 -20.69 4.55
N ASP A 30 -4.09 -20.25 5.58
CA ASP A 30 -5.49 -19.81 5.47
C ASP A 30 -5.64 -18.57 4.59
N LEU A 31 -4.79 -17.56 4.80
CA LEU A 31 -4.81 -16.32 4.01
C LEU A 31 -4.53 -16.61 2.54
N THR A 32 -3.52 -17.44 2.25
CA THR A 32 -3.20 -17.85 0.87
C THR A 32 -4.40 -18.51 0.19
N ARG A 33 -5.11 -19.41 0.87
CA ARG A 33 -6.30 -20.07 0.32
C ARG A 33 -7.42 -19.06 0.04
N ARG A 34 -7.68 -18.14 0.97
CA ARG A 34 -8.72 -17.11 0.80
C ARG A 34 -8.40 -16.16 -0.36
N LEU A 35 -7.12 -15.80 -0.54
CA LEU A 35 -6.68 -14.94 -1.65
C LEU A 35 -6.88 -15.60 -3.03
N GLN A 36 -6.75 -16.93 -3.13
CA GLN A 36 -6.91 -17.66 -4.40
C GLN A 36 -8.33 -17.52 -4.98
N THR A 37 -9.35 -17.51 -4.13
CA THR A 37 -10.76 -17.42 -4.55
C THR A 37 -11.34 -16.02 -4.44
N ALA A 38 -10.65 -15.10 -3.76
CA ALA A 38 -11.13 -13.73 -3.55
C ALA A 38 -11.02 -12.88 -4.80
N THR A 39 -12.08 -12.09 -5.06
CA THR A 39 -12.04 -10.95 -5.97
C THR A 39 -11.00 -9.93 -5.54
N LEU A 40 -10.51 -9.08 -6.46
CA LEU A 40 -9.53 -8.03 -6.14
C LEU A 40 -9.98 -7.14 -4.97
N ARG A 41 -11.25 -6.73 -4.95
CA ARG A 41 -11.79 -5.92 -3.86
C ARG A 41 -11.82 -6.67 -2.53
N GLN A 42 -12.14 -7.96 -2.52
CA GLN A 42 -12.07 -8.79 -1.30
C GLN A 42 -10.62 -8.97 -0.82
N ARG A 43 -9.65 -9.06 -1.73
CA ARG A 43 -8.22 -9.15 -1.37
C ARG A 43 -7.75 -7.93 -0.59
N VAL A 44 -8.24 -6.73 -0.90
CA VAL A 44 -7.96 -5.51 -0.13
C VAL A 44 -8.29 -5.72 1.36
N ALA A 45 -9.51 -6.20 1.66
CA ALA A 45 -9.93 -6.46 3.04
C ALA A 45 -9.10 -7.57 3.69
N LEU A 46 -8.75 -8.63 2.95
CA LEU A 46 -7.91 -9.72 3.45
C LEU A 46 -6.50 -9.24 3.84
N TYR A 47 -5.88 -8.39 3.01
CA TYR A 47 -4.57 -7.81 3.30
C TYR A 47 -4.62 -6.86 4.48
N ALA A 48 -5.62 -5.96 4.53
CA ALA A 48 -5.80 -5.03 5.64
C ALA A 48 -5.99 -5.77 6.98
N GLN A 49 -6.84 -6.80 7.03
CA GLN A 49 -7.05 -7.64 8.22
C GLN A 49 -5.80 -8.41 8.63
N ALA A 50 -4.92 -8.75 7.68
CA ALA A 50 -3.66 -9.41 7.94
C ALA A 50 -2.53 -8.44 8.35
N GLY A 51 -2.78 -7.14 8.41
CA GLY A 51 -1.78 -6.11 8.69
C GLY A 51 -0.83 -5.82 7.51
N ILE A 52 -1.15 -6.33 6.31
CA ILE A 52 -0.37 -6.15 5.08
C ILE A 52 -0.93 -4.94 4.33
N TRP A 53 -0.85 -3.76 4.96
CA TRP A 53 -1.51 -2.56 4.45
C TRP A 53 -0.94 -2.07 3.12
N GLN A 54 0.34 -2.36 2.83
CA GLN A 54 0.98 -1.98 1.56
C GLN A 54 0.31 -2.66 0.37
N ASP A 55 0.12 -3.99 0.44
CA ASP A 55 -0.58 -4.74 -0.61
C ASP A 55 -2.05 -4.35 -0.71
N ALA A 56 -2.69 -4.02 0.41
CA ALA A 56 -4.06 -3.49 0.43
C ALA A 56 -4.16 -2.16 -0.33
N VAL A 57 -3.25 -1.22 -0.06
CA VAL A 57 -3.21 0.11 -0.70
C VAL A 57 -2.92 -0.02 -2.20
N THR A 58 -1.97 -0.88 -2.58
CA THR A 58 -1.64 -1.12 -4.00
C THR A 58 -2.84 -1.70 -4.74
N THR A 59 -3.44 -2.77 -4.20
CA THR A 59 -4.58 -3.44 -4.83
C THR A 59 -5.77 -2.49 -4.99
N LEU A 60 -6.08 -1.70 -3.96
CA LEU A 60 -7.20 -0.76 -4.01
C LEU A 60 -6.91 0.44 -4.91
N GLY A 61 -5.67 0.92 -4.94
CA GLY A 61 -5.23 2.00 -5.82
C GLY A 61 -5.39 1.64 -7.29
N GLU A 62 -5.01 0.42 -7.68
CA GLU A 62 -5.23 -0.09 -9.04
C GLU A 62 -6.72 -0.14 -9.41
N LEU A 63 -7.57 -0.65 -8.51
CA LEU A 63 -9.02 -0.68 -8.72
C LEU A 63 -9.61 0.72 -8.88
N ARG A 64 -9.24 1.66 -8.01
CA ARG A 64 -9.72 3.04 -8.06
C ARG A 64 -9.24 3.75 -9.33
N ARG A 65 -7.99 3.52 -9.76
CA ARG A 65 -7.46 4.05 -11.04
C ARG A 65 -8.22 3.52 -12.25
N ALA A 66 -8.58 2.24 -12.26
CA ALA A 66 -9.34 1.64 -13.36
C ALA A 66 -10.80 2.14 -13.40
N LYS A 67 -11.35 2.57 -12.26
CA LYS A 67 -12.74 2.99 -12.11
C LYS A 67 -12.86 4.30 -11.32
N LEU A 68 -12.33 5.38 -11.89
CA LEU A 68 -12.22 6.70 -11.23
C LEU A 68 -13.55 7.28 -10.73
N ARG A 69 -14.69 6.86 -11.32
CA ARG A 69 -16.04 7.34 -10.96
C ARG A 69 -16.79 6.41 -10.00
N ASP A 70 -16.19 5.30 -9.58
CA ASP A 70 -16.81 4.36 -8.65
C ASP A 70 -16.72 4.93 -7.22
N THR A 71 -17.83 5.46 -6.73
CA THR A 71 -17.94 6.06 -5.38
C THR A 71 -17.70 5.03 -4.28
N THR A 72 -17.93 3.76 -4.56
CA THR A 72 -17.70 2.70 -3.58
C THR A 72 -16.21 2.48 -3.37
N LEU A 73 -15.42 2.49 -4.45
CA LEU A 73 -13.96 2.40 -4.35
C LEU A 73 -13.34 3.66 -3.75
N ALA A 74 -13.96 4.83 -3.93
CA ALA A 74 -13.55 6.05 -3.25
C ALA A 74 -13.78 5.96 -1.72
N ALA A 75 -14.91 5.41 -1.28
CA ALA A 75 -15.20 5.19 0.14
C ALA A 75 -14.26 4.14 0.75
N ASP A 76 -14.02 3.02 0.06
CA ASP A 76 -13.06 2.00 0.51
C ASP A 76 -11.65 2.60 0.66
N TRP A 77 -11.24 3.46 -0.27
CA TRP A 77 -9.93 4.11 -0.24
C TRP A 77 -9.78 5.02 0.97
N LYS A 78 -10.82 5.83 1.23
CA LYS A 78 -10.85 6.70 2.39
C LYS A 78 -10.74 5.88 3.68
N ASN A 79 -11.57 4.86 3.84
CA ASN A 79 -11.56 4.00 5.03
C ASN A 79 -10.20 3.31 5.24
N LEU A 80 -9.58 2.82 4.16
CA LEU A 80 -8.27 2.17 4.25
C LEU A 80 -7.18 3.13 4.74
N LEU A 81 -7.13 4.34 4.19
CA LEU A 81 -6.09 5.32 4.56
C LEU A 81 -6.30 5.90 5.96
N GLU A 82 -7.55 6.18 6.34
CA GLU A 82 -7.87 6.58 7.72
C GLU A 82 -7.46 5.49 8.73
N SER A 83 -7.59 4.21 8.38
CA SER A 83 -7.20 3.11 9.27
C SER A 83 -5.70 3.03 9.57
N VAL A 84 -4.86 3.72 8.79
CA VAL A 84 -3.40 3.76 8.93
C VAL A 84 -2.85 5.18 9.20
N GLY A 85 -3.73 6.15 9.49
CA GLY A 85 -3.33 7.53 9.81
C GLY A 85 -2.89 8.35 8.59
N LEU A 86 -3.48 8.08 7.42
CA LEU A 86 -3.24 8.77 6.15
C LEU A 86 -4.47 9.54 5.66
N GLU A 87 -5.30 10.02 6.58
CA GLU A 87 -6.53 10.77 6.31
C GLU A 87 -6.31 12.02 5.43
N ASP A 88 -5.17 12.71 5.61
CA ASP A 88 -4.86 13.96 4.89
C ASP A 88 -4.81 13.77 3.37
N ILE A 89 -4.41 12.58 2.92
CA ILE A 89 -4.31 12.22 1.50
C ILE A 89 -5.49 11.37 1.01
N ALA A 90 -6.46 11.07 1.88
CA ALA A 90 -7.55 10.15 1.58
C ALA A 90 -8.51 10.67 0.50
N THR A 91 -8.65 11.99 0.40
CA THR A 91 -9.50 12.65 -0.59
C THR A 91 -8.78 13.02 -1.87
N GLU A 92 -7.46 12.88 -1.92
CA GLU A 92 -6.68 13.23 -3.11
C GLU A 92 -7.01 12.31 -4.28
N ALA A 93 -6.90 12.86 -5.50
CA ALA A 93 -7.07 12.10 -6.72
C ALA A 93 -5.82 11.26 -6.97
N ILE A 94 -6.01 9.97 -7.32
CA ILE A 94 -4.89 9.18 -7.82
C ILE A 94 -4.59 9.65 -9.23
N ALA A 95 -3.53 10.44 -9.37
CA ALA A 95 -3.10 10.97 -10.65
C ALA A 95 -2.83 9.82 -11.63
N SER A 96 -3.37 9.90 -12.85
CA SER A 96 -2.82 9.17 -13.99
C SER A 96 -1.46 9.81 -14.28
N CYS A 97 -0.39 9.05 -14.12
CA CYS A 97 0.97 9.57 -14.24
C CYS A 97 1.16 10.44 -15.51
N CYS A 98 1.73 11.61 -15.27
CA CYS A 98 2.28 12.66 -16.13
C CYS A 98 1.78 12.73 -17.58
N THR A 99 0.87 13.66 -17.85
CA THR A 99 0.91 14.44 -19.10
C THR A 99 2.19 15.30 -19.04
N LEU A 100 3.28 14.80 -19.61
CA LEU A 100 4.42 15.62 -20.01
C LEU A 100 4.07 16.44 -21.24
#